data_AF-A0A7V0ZJC0-F1
#
_entry.id   AF-A0A7V0ZJC0-F1
#
_cell.length_a   1.000
_cell.length_b   1.000
_cell.length_c   1.000
_cell.angle_alpha   90.00
_cell.angle_beta   90.00
_cell.angle_gamma   90.00
#
_symmetry.space_group_name_H-M   'P 1'
#
loop_
_entity.id
_entity.type
_entity.pdbx_description
1 polymer ?
#
loop_
_entity_poly.entity_id
_entity_poly.type
_entity_poly.pdbx_seq_one_letter_code
_entity_poly.pdbx_strand_id
1 'polypeptide(L)'
;HKLAEVVQAATAIWSADAPDSLAAPFELQPMRERRGEMWLTNTQVNFCARAYPTVPIRHPDAAALVVLGGVLRNGFLHRAIREQGGAYGGGASQDSGVAAFRFFSYRDPRLAETLQDFDAAVTWMLETPHEYRVLEEAILGVIGSMDKPSSPAGEAKQHFHNRLFGRTHDQRELFRQQILAVSLDDLRRVTQTYLQPELASTAVVTNNSQLDATAGLREELDLTVCEL
;
A
#
# COMPACT_ATOMS: atom_id res chain seq x y z
N HIS A 1 51.08 -20.86 -14.33
CA HIS A 1 50.53 -21.72 -15.41
C HIS A 1 49.00 -21.75 -15.42
N LYS A 2 48.31 -22.19 -14.35
CA LYS A 2 46.84 -22.32 -14.35
C LYS A 2 46.03 -21.01 -14.44
N LEU A 3 46.57 -19.88 -14.00
CA LEU A 3 45.85 -18.60 -14.07
C LEU A 3 45.58 -18.17 -15.52
N ALA A 4 46.57 -18.37 -16.41
CA ALA A 4 46.42 -18.05 -17.82
C ALA A 4 45.37 -18.93 -18.49
N GLU A 5 45.35 -20.22 -18.16
CA GLU A 5 44.33 -21.16 -18.63
C GLU A 5 42.92 -20.80 -18.14
N VAL A 6 42.78 -20.40 -16.88
CA VAL A 6 41.49 -19.96 -16.32
C VAL A 6 41.01 -18.67 -16.99
N VAL A 7 41.89 -17.69 -17.18
CA VAL A 7 41.55 -16.44 -17.88
C VAL A 7 41.17 -16.73 -19.33
N GLN A 8 41.89 -17.59 -20.02
CA GLN A 8 41.61 -17.96 -21.40
C GLN A 8 40.30 -18.74 -21.52
N ALA A 9 40.02 -19.66 -20.60
CA ALA A 9 38.75 -20.39 -20.55
C ALA A 9 37.56 -19.46 -20.24
N ALA A 10 37.69 -18.58 -19.24
CA ALA A 10 36.64 -17.62 -18.91
C ALA A 10 36.39 -16.63 -20.05
N THR A 11 37.45 -16.14 -20.70
CA THR A 11 37.34 -15.24 -21.85
C THR A 11 36.68 -15.95 -23.02
N ALA A 12 37.04 -17.21 -23.31
CA ALA A 12 36.43 -18.00 -24.38
C ALA A 12 34.93 -18.25 -24.14
N ILE A 13 34.53 -18.56 -22.90
CA ILE A 13 33.12 -18.72 -22.52
C ILE A 13 32.37 -17.39 -22.70
N TRP A 14 32.94 -16.29 -22.20
CA TRP A 14 32.30 -14.97 -22.27
C TRP A 14 32.25 -14.39 -23.69
N SER A 15 33.21 -14.73 -24.56
CA SER A 15 33.26 -14.27 -25.95
C SER A 15 32.51 -15.18 -26.93
N ALA A 16 32.22 -16.44 -26.55
CA ALA A 16 31.23 -17.25 -27.24
C ALA A 16 29.81 -16.69 -27.07
N ASP A 17 29.57 -15.96 -25.99
CA ASP A 17 28.37 -15.13 -25.75
C ASP A 17 28.55 -13.67 -26.24
N ALA A 18 29.33 -13.44 -27.31
CA ALA A 18 29.41 -12.13 -27.94
C ALA A 18 27.98 -11.64 -28.35
N PRO A 19 27.65 -10.36 -28.10
CA PRO A 19 26.27 -9.85 -28.08
C PRO A 19 25.70 -9.58 -29.49
N ASP A 20 25.90 -10.46 -30.46
CA ASP A 20 25.21 -10.40 -31.77
C ASP A 20 23.82 -11.05 -31.73
N SER A 21 23.51 -11.79 -30.67
CA SER A 21 22.15 -11.86 -30.16
C SER A 21 22.15 -11.22 -28.78
N LEU A 22 21.65 -9.99 -28.68
CA LEU A 22 21.00 -9.56 -27.45
C LEU A 22 19.92 -10.60 -27.17
N ALA A 23 20.25 -11.66 -26.45
CA ALA A 23 19.26 -12.40 -25.68
C ALA A 23 18.46 -11.29 -24.99
N ALA A 24 17.16 -11.23 -25.30
CA ALA A 24 16.32 -10.12 -24.86
C ALA A 24 16.69 -9.79 -23.42
N PRO A 25 16.97 -8.51 -23.09
CA PRO A 25 17.40 -8.14 -21.76
C PRO A 25 16.51 -8.88 -20.78
N PHE A 26 17.08 -9.49 -19.73
CA PHE A 26 16.29 -10.24 -18.76
C PHE A 26 15.13 -9.36 -18.28
N GLU A 27 13.96 -9.63 -18.83
CA GLU A 27 12.76 -8.85 -18.62
C GLU A 27 11.91 -9.66 -17.67
N LEU A 28 11.86 -9.19 -16.42
CA LEU A 28 10.84 -9.65 -15.50
C LEU A 28 9.49 -9.22 -16.08
N GLN A 29 8.54 -10.14 -16.15
CA GLN A 29 7.18 -9.77 -16.49
C GLN A 29 6.69 -8.72 -15.48
N PRO A 30 6.26 -7.52 -15.92
CA PRO A 30 5.69 -6.53 -15.03
C PRO A 30 4.35 -7.07 -14.50
N MET A 31 4.35 -7.72 -13.34
CA MET A 31 3.12 -8.17 -12.71
C MET A 31 2.55 -7.08 -11.81
N ARG A 32 1.81 -6.16 -12.42
CA ARG A 32 0.75 -5.41 -11.73
C ARG A 32 -0.57 -6.03 -12.15
N GLU A 33 -1.06 -6.96 -11.35
CA GLU A 33 -2.33 -7.63 -11.61
C GLU A 33 -3.39 -7.14 -10.64
N ARG A 34 -4.57 -6.85 -11.19
CA ARG A 34 -5.77 -6.68 -10.38
C ARG A 34 -6.21 -8.05 -9.88
N ARG A 35 -6.50 -8.16 -8.59
CA ARG A 35 -7.00 -9.39 -7.97
C ARG A 35 -8.26 -9.10 -7.19
N GLY A 36 -9.29 -9.91 -7.42
CA GLY A 36 -10.52 -9.94 -6.64
C GLY A 36 -10.66 -11.29 -5.96
N GLU A 37 -10.60 -11.33 -4.63
CA GLU A 37 -10.62 -12.58 -3.89
C GLU A 37 -11.57 -12.51 -2.68
N MET A 38 -12.33 -13.58 -2.48
CA MET A 38 -13.18 -13.79 -1.31
C MET A 38 -12.80 -15.10 -0.66
N TRP A 39 -12.14 -15.02 0.49
CA TRP A 39 -11.66 -16.15 1.26
C TRP A 39 -12.69 -16.54 2.33
N LEU A 40 -13.11 -17.81 2.30
CA LEU A 40 -14.08 -18.37 3.23
C LEU A 40 -13.38 -19.02 4.43
N THR A 41 -13.85 -18.71 5.62
CA THR A 41 -13.42 -19.32 6.88
C THR A 41 -14.53 -19.32 7.92
N ASN A 42 -14.32 -20.01 9.04
CA ASN A 42 -15.28 -20.01 10.14
C ASN A 42 -15.09 -18.76 11.02
N THR A 43 -15.83 -17.70 10.72
CA THR A 43 -15.79 -16.41 11.44
C THR A 43 -17.18 -15.79 11.55
N GLN A 44 -17.43 -15.03 12.61
CA GLN A 44 -18.64 -14.22 12.78
C GLN A 44 -18.48 -12.78 12.26
N VAL A 45 -17.27 -12.41 11.87
CA VAL A 45 -16.90 -11.07 11.40
C VAL A 45 -16.11 -11.13 10.11
N ASN A 46 -16.17 -10.06 9.34
CA ASN A 46 -15.49 -9.91 8.06
C ASN A 46 -14.18 -9.13 8.21
N PHE A 47 -13.33 -9.27 7.20
CA PHE A 47 -12.13 -8.47 7.02
C PHE A 47 -12.11 -8.02 5.57
N CYS A 48 -12.33 -6.73 5.32
CA CYS A 48 -12.33 -6.18 3.98
C CYS A 48 -11.00 -5.45 3.73
N ALA A 49 -10.44 -5.60 2.54
CA ALA A 49 -9.25 -4.89 2.10
C ALA A 49 -9.39 -4.45 0.64
N ARG A 50 -8.92 -3.24 0.36
CA ARG A 50 -8.77 -2.73 -1.01
C ARG A 50 -7.39 -2.10 -1.16
N ALA A 51 -6.67 -2.44 -2.22
CA ALA A 51 -5.31 -1.97 -2.44
C ALA A 51 -5.13 -1.42 -3.86
N TYR A 52 -4.32 -0.38 -3.97
CA TYR A 52 -4.01 0.32 -5.22
C TYR A 52 -2.49 0.31 -5.42
N PRO A 53 -2.00 0.04 -6.65
CA PRO A 53 -0.59 0.19 -6.96
C PRO A 53 -0.19 1.66 -6.91
N THR A 54 0.82 1.98 -6.11
CA THR A 54 1.34 3.33 -5.94
C THR A 54 2.85 3.37 -6.19
N VAL A 55 3.61 4.04 -5.32
CA VAL A 55 5.01 4.40 -5.55
C VAL A 55 5.91 4.04 -4.37
N PRO A 56 7.19 3.73 -4.64
CA PRO A 56 8.16 3.45 -3.59
C PRO A 56 8.59 4.73 -2.86
N ILE A 57 9.24 4.57 -1.71
CA ILE A 57 9.58 5.67 -0.78
C ILE A 57 10.43 6.82 -1.36
N ARG A 58 11.16 6.60 -2.46
CA ARG A 58 11.98 7.64 -3.12
C ARG A 58 11.20 8.47 -4.13
N HIS A 59 9.98 8.07 -4.46
CA HIS A 59 9.17 8.82 -5.40
C HIS A 59 8.64 10.11 -4.75
N PRO A 60 8.55 11.24 -5.49
CA PRO A 60 8.06 12.51 -4.94
C PRO A 60 6.68 12.41 -4.27
N ASP A 61 5.80 11.56 -4.79
CA ASP A 61 4.43 11.39 -4.27
C ASP A 61 4.33 10.53 -3.00
N ALA A 62 5.42 9.88 -2.57
CA ALA A 62 5.38 8.96 -1.44
C ALA A 62 4.97 9.66 -0.13
N ALA A 63 5.44 10.89 0.11
CA ALA A 63 5.11 11.65 1.31
C ALA A 63 3.62 12.02 1.34
N ALA A 64 3.09 12.53 0.23
CA ALA A 64 1.68 12.87 0.09
C ALA A 64 0.78 11.65 0.31
N LEU A 65 1.14 10.47 -0.23
CA LEU A 65 0.40 9.23 0.00
C LEU A 65 0.43 8.76 1.46
N VAL A 66 1.57 8.92 2.16
CA VAL A 66 1.64 8.59 3.59
C VAL A 66 0.73 9.51 4.41
N VAL A 67 0.75 10.81 4.14
CA VAL A 67 -0.12 11.80 4.82
C VAL A 67 -1.60 11.55 4.48
N LEU A 68 -1.90 11.23 3.22
CA LEU A 68 -3.26 10.88 2.76
C LEU A 68 -3.87 9.75 3.59
N GLY A 69 -3.09 8.73 3.95
CA GLY A 69 -3.56 7.64 4.79
C GLY A 69 -4.08 8.12 6.15
N GLY A 70 -3.36 9.08 6.78
CA GLY A 70 -3.79 9.71 8.03
C GLY A 70 -5.06 10.53 7.87
N VAL A 71 -5.15 11.32 6.80
CA VAL A 71 -6.32 12.16 6.48
C VAL A 71 -7.57 11.30 6.26
N LEU A 72 -7.51 10.29 5.39
CA LEU A 72 -8.65 9.41 5.12
C LEU A 72 -9.07 8.62 6.36
N ARG A 73 -8.08 8.12 7.13
CA ARG A 73 -8.34 7.36 8.35
C ARG A 73 -9.12 8.18 9.38
N ASN A 74 -8.61 9.37 9.72
CA ASN A 74 -9.17 10.16 10.82
C ASN A 74 -10.37 11.02 10.37
N GLY A 75 -10.35 11.52 9.13
CA GLY A 75 -11.38 12.40 8.60
C GLY A 75 -12.67 11.69 8.16
N PHE A 76 -12.58 10.42 7.75
CA PHE A 76 -13.72 9.69 7.21
C PHE A 76 -13.88 8.28 7.79
N LEU A 77 -12.86 7.43 7.59
CA LEU A 77 -12.99 5.97 7.75
C LEU A 77 -13.24 5.56 9.21
N HIS A 78 -12.62 6.24 10.18
CA HIS A 78 -12.80 5.90 11.59
C HIS A 78 -14.25 6.10 12.05
N ARG A 79 -14.88 7.23 11.67
CA ARG A 79 -16.30 7.47 11.92
C ARG A 79 -17.19 6.47 11.17
N ALA A 80 -16.99 6.32 9.86
CA ALA A 80 -17.84 5.49 9.02
C ALA A 80 -17.77 4.00 9.39
N ILE A 81 -16.57 3.44 9.50
CA ILE A 81 -16.37 2.00 9.65
C ILE A 81 -16.43 1.55 11.11
N ARG A 82 -15.86 2.33 12.04
CA ARG A 82 -15.80 1.92 13.46
C ARG A 82 -16.94 2.48 14.28
N GLU A 83 -17.17 3.79 14.25
CA GLU A 83 -18.16 4.41 15.14
C GLU A 83 -19.59 4.10 14.69
N GLN A 84 -19.87 4.19 13.38
CA GLN A 84 -21.19 3.94 12.79
C GLN A 84 -21.34 2.49 12.33
N GLY A 85 -20.30 1.95 11.69
CA GLY A 85 -20.31 0.59 11.13
C GLY A 85 -20.07 -0.53 12.13
N GLY A 86 -19.61 -0.24 13.35
CA GLY A 86 -19.42 -1.22 14.42
C GLY A 86 -18.20 -2.14 14.27
N ALA A 87 -17.31 -1.90 13.31
CA ALA A 87 -16.08 -2.66 13.19
C ALA A 87 -15.10 -2.36 14.34
N TYR A 88 -14.25 -3.32 14.70
CA TYR A 88 -13.22 -3.08 15.72
C TYR A 88 -12.18 -2.05 15.26
N GLY A 89 -11.83 -2.07 13.99
CA GLY A 89 -10.89 -1.13 13.40
C GLY A 89 -11.09 -0.96 11.91
N GLY A 90 -10.65 0.18 11.40
CA GLY A 90 -10.60 0.47 9.98
C GLY A 90 -9.67 1.64 9.70
N GLY A 91 -9.24 1.78 8.45
CA GLY A 91 -8.40 2.90 8.05
C GLY A 91 -7.76 2.72 6.69
N ALA A 92 -6.85 3.64 6.39
CA ALA A 92 -6.06 3.66 5.18
C ALA A 92 -4.59 3.87 5.51
N SER A 93 -3.70 3.37 4.66
CA SER A 93 -2.25 3.57 4.81
C SER A 93 -1.51 3.32 3.50
N GLN A 94 -0.44 4.08 3.29
CA GLN A 94 0.56 3.82 2.25
C GLN A 94 1.64 2.87 2.79
N ASP A 95 1.96 1.81 2.05
CA ASP A 95 3.16 1.01 2.22
C ASP A 95 4.14 1.29 1.07
N SER A 96 5.08 2.19 1.33
CA SER A 96 6.12 2.59 0.38
C SER A 96 7.21 1.52 0.17
N GLY A 97 7.18 0.42 0.92
CA GLY A 97 8.07 -0.73 0.75
C GLY A 97 7.64 -1.63 -0.39
N VAL A 98 6.33 -1.80 -0.57
CA VAL A 98 5.73 -2.58 -1.68
C VAL A 98 5.03 -1.71 -2.72
N ALA A 99 5.09 -0.38 -2.56
CA ALA A 99 4.45 0.59 -3.43
C ALA A 99 2.93 0.34 -3.57
N ALA A 100 2.23 0.23 -2.45
CA ALA A 100 0.79 0.02 -2.41
C ALA A 100 0.10 0.93 -1.39
N PHE A 101 -1.02 1.53 -1.78
CA PHE A 101 -1.94 2.21 -0.87
C PHE A 101 -3.09 1.27 -0.55
N ARG A 102 -3.46 1.11 0.72
CA ARG A 102 -4.50 0.17 1.12
C ARG A 102 -5.50 0.77 2.08
N PHE A 103 -6.75 0.35 1.90
CA PHE A 103 -7.85 0.44 2.84
C PHE A 103 -8.04 -0.90 3.52
N PHE A 104 -8.51 -0.88 4.77
CA PHE A 104 -8.84 -2.10 5.48
C PHE A 104 -9.94 -1.87 6.52
N SER A 105 -10.68 -2.94 6.81
CA SER A 105 -11.47 -3.11 8.02
C SER A 105 -11.03 -4.37 8.77
N TYR A 106 -11.23 -4.37 10.07
CA TYR A 106 -10.78 -5.43 10.97
C TYR A 106 -11.88 -5.79 11.95
N ARG A 107 -12.26 -7.07 11.95
CA ARG A 107 -13.38 -7.62 12.74
C ARG A 107 -14.65 -6.79 12.53
N ASP A 108 -15.08 -6.75 11.28
CA ASP A 108 -16.16 -5.90 10.80
C ASP A 108 -17.47 -6.70 10.67
N PRO A 109 -18.60 -6.29 11.27
CA PRO A 109 -19.87 -6.96 11.06
C PRO A 109 -20.43 -6.75 9.65
N ARG A 110 -20.01 -5.68 8.95
CA ARG A 110 -20.47 -5.34 7.59
C ARG A 110 -19.50 -5.86 6.54
N LEU A 111 -19.94 -5.86 5.28
CA LEU A 111 -19.13 -6.32 4.15
C LEU A 111 -19.28 -5.37 2.96
N ALA A 112 -20.44 -5.39 2.31
CA ALA A 112 -20.67 -4.57 1.11
C ALA A 112 -20.60 -3.07 1.43
N GLU A 113 -21.20 -2.66 2.55
CA GLU A 113 -21.23 -1.27 3.01
C GLU A 113 -19.82 -0.76 3.34
N THR A 114 -18.96 -1.62 3.87
CA THR A 114 -17.57 -1.24 4.17
C THR A 114 -16.76 -1.01 2.89
N LEU A 115 -16.99 -1.82 1.84
CA LEU A 115 -16.34 -1.58 0.54
C LEU A 115 -16.85 -0.27 -0.10
N GLN A 116 -18.14 0.05 0.07
CA GLN A 116 -18.70 1.33 -0.36
C GLN A 116 -18.11 2.51 0.45
N ASP A 117 -17.87 2.33 1.75
CA ASP A 117 -17.22 3.33 2.59
C ASP A 117 -15.79 3.65 2.11
N PHE A 118 -15.08 2.68 1.51
CA PHE A 118 -13.76 2.94 0.90
C PHE A 118 -13.88 3.88 -0.32
N ASP A 119 -14.85 3.64 -1.20
CA ASP A 119 -15.10 4.50 -2.37
C ASP A 119 -15.61 5.89 -1.96
N ALA A 120 -16.47 5.93 -0.94
CA ALA A 120 -16.95 7.17 -0.37
C ALA A 120 -15.82 8.00 0.28
N ALA A 121 -14.81 7.36 0.87
CA ALA A 121 -13.64 8.06 1.42
C ALA A 121 -12.79 8.71 0.31
N VAL A 122 -12.63 8.05 -0.83
CA VAL A 122 -11.96 8.62 -2.01
C VAL A 122 -12.75 9.82 -2.52
N THR A 123 -14.06 9.65 -2.71
CA THR A 123 -14.98 10.72 -3.16
C THR A 123 -14.94 11.91 -2.21
N TRP A 124 -15.01 11.67 -0.90
CA TRP A 124 -14.92 12.70 0.12
C TRP A 124 -13.63 13.51 0.03
N MET A 125 -12.48 12.86 -0.20
CA MET A 125 -11.20 13.55 -0.36
C MET A 125 -11.20 14.47 -1.59
N LEU A 126 -11.83 14.05 -2.69
CA LEU A 126 -11.84 14.78 -3.96
C LEU A 126 -12.86 15.92 -4.01
N GLU A 127 -14.06 15.71 -3.48
CA GLU A 127 -15.20 16.61 -3.68
C GLU A 127 -15.42 17.56 -2.50
N THR A 128 -14.90 17.24 -1.32
CA THR A 128 -15.12 18.06 -0.13
C THR A 128 -14.01 19.11 0.03
N PRO A 129 -14.33 20.37 0.38
CA PRO A 129 -13.35 21.32 0.89
C PRO A 129 -12.81 20.86 2.25
N HIS A 130 -11.49 20.74 2.37
CA HIS A 130 -10.84 20.33 3.62
C HIS A 130 -10.19 21.52 4.31
N GLU A 131 -10.35 21.61 5.62
CA GLU A 131 -9.63 22.59 6.43
C GLU A 131 -8.16 22.20 6.57
N TYR A 132 -7.27 23.20 6.64
CA TYR A 132 -5.84 22.98 6.87
C TYR A 132 -5.56 22.16 8.14
N ARG A 133 -6.39 22.29 9.17
CA ARG A 133 -6.26 21.56 10.42
C ARG A 133 -6.23 20.03 10.24
N VAL A 134 -7.02 19.50 9.30
CA VAL A 134 -7.05 18.04 9.03
C VAL A 134 -5.71 17.56 8.46
N LEU A 135 -5.11 18.37 7.58
CA LEU A 135 -3.78 18.11 7.03
C LEU A 135 -2.71 18.20 8.12
N GLU A 136 -2.74 19.26 8.93
CA GLU A 136 -1.79 19.48 10.03
C GLU A 136 -1.81 18.32 11.04
N GLU A 137 -3.00 17.89 11.47
CA GLU A 137 -3.17 16.75 12.37
C GLU A 137 -2.61 15.45 11.78
N ALA A 138 -2.81 15.23 10.48
CA ALA A 138 -2.25 14.06 9.79
C ALA A 138 -0.72 14.12 9.69
N ILE A 139 -0.14 15.28 9.35
CA ILE A 139 1.32 15.49 9.33
C ILE A 139 1.91 15.24 10.72
N LEU A 140 1.34 15.84 11.77
CA LEU A 140 1.78 15.63 13.15
C LEU A 140 1.68 14.16 13.57
N GLY A 141 0.63 13.45 13.15
CA GLY A 141 0.50 12.02 13.40
C GLY A 141 1.59 11.18 12.74
N VAL A 142 1.95 11.49 11.48
CA VAL A 142 3.03 10.82 10.76
C VAL A 142 4.38 11.11 11.42
N ILE A 143 4.69 12.38 11.71
CA ILE A 143 5.94 12.78 12.36
C ILE A 143 6.06 12.17 13.76
N GLY A 144 4.98 12.20 14.56
CA GLY A 144 4.96 11.57 15.88
C GLY A 144 5.19 10.06 15.83
N SER A 145 4.72 9.38 14.78
CA SER A 145 5.02 7.96 14.57
C SER A 145 6.49 7.72 14.18
N MET A 146 7.12 8.64 13.45
CA MET A 146 8.53 8.55 13.07
C MET A 146 9.46 8.76 14.26
N ASP A 147 9.09 9.67 15.17
CA ASP A 147 9.90 10.08 16.32
C ASP A 147 9.62 9.26 17.59
N LYS A 148 8.79 8.22 17.48
CA LYS A 148 8.39 7.39 18.61
C LYS A 148 9.62 6.71 19.23
N PRO A 149 9.83 6.82 20.55
CA PRO A 149 10.95 6.16 21.21
C PRO A 149 10.82 4.64 21.10
N SER A 150 11.96 3.97 20.93
CA SER A 150 12.07 2.51 20.87
C SER A 150 13.07 2.00 21.90
N SER A 151 13.05 0.69 22.17
CA SER A 151 14.08 0.08 23.01
C SER A 151 15.45 0.12 22.31
N PRO A 152 16.57 0.13 23.05
CA PRO A 152 17.91 0.11 22.44
C PRO A 152 18.11 -1.03 21.44
N ALA A 153 17.57 -2.23 21.75
CA ALA A 153 17.61 -3.37 20.85
C ALA A 153 16.76 -3.16 19.59
N GLY A 154 15.59 -2.50 19.72
CA GLY A 154 14.75 -2.14 18.59
C GLY A 154 15.43 -1.13 17.66
N GLU A 155 16.06 -0.10 18.22
CA GLU A 155 16.80 0.90 17.45
C GLU A 155 18.00 0.28 16.70
N ALA A 156 18.76 -0.59 17.35
CA ALA A 156 19.87 -1.30 16.71
C ALA A 156 19.40 -2.16 15.52
N LYS A 157 18.30 -2.90 15.68
CA LYS A 157 17.69 -3.70 14.60
C LYS A 157 17.20 -2.81 13.45
N GLN A 158 16.50 -1.73 13.76
CA GLN A 158 16.01 -0.79 12.75
C GLN A 158 17.17 -0.13 12.00
N HIS A 159 18.23 0.28 12.69
CA HIS A 159 19.43 0.84 12.07
C HIS A 159 20.12 -0.17 11.14
N PHE A 160 20.24 -1.44 11.57
CA PHE A 160 20.77 -2.52 10.74
C PHE A 160 19.95 -2.69 9.45
N HIS A 161 18.63 -2.83 9.54
CA HIS A 161 17.77 -2.96 8.37
C HIS A 161 17.80 -1.72 7.47
N ASN A 162 17.86 -0.52 8.05
CA ASN A 162 18.00 0.70 7.27
C ASN A 162 19.28 0.70 6.44
N ARG A 163 20.42 0.30 7.03
CA ARG A 163 21.68 0.17 6.27
C ARG A 163 21.60 -0.92 5.22
N LEU A 164 21.02 -2.08 5.55
CA LEU A 164 20.89 -3.21 4.63
C LEU A 164 20.10 -2.84 3.37
N PHE A 165 19.04 -2.03 3.51
CA PHE A 165 18.19 -1.60 2.39
C PHE A 165 18.53 -0.20 1.85
N GLY A 166 19.71 0.35 2.20
CA GLY A 166 20.17 1.65 1.68
C GLY A 166 19.33 2.85 2.12
N ARG A 167 18.55 2.73 3.20
CA ARG A 167 17.74 3.81 3.80
C ARG A 167 18.64 4.71 4.64
N THR A 168 19.44 5.54 3.98
CA THR A 168 20.42 6.42 4.64
C THR A 168 19.74 7.45 5.56
N HIS A 169 20.52 8.06 6.45
CA HIS A 169 20.03 9.17 7.27
C HIS A 169 19.48 10.29 6.39
N ASP A 170 20.24 10.71 5.38
CA ASP A 170 19.87 11.79 4.46
C ASP A 170 18.57 11.49 3.70
N GLN A 171 18.37 10.24 3.29
CA GLN A 171 17.10 9.84 2.65
C GLN A 171 15.91 9.99 3.62
N ARG A 172 16.08 9.59 4.88
CA ARG A 172 15.00 9.71 5.88
C ARG A 172 14.71 11.16 6.23
N GLU A 173 15.75 11.98 6.32
CA GLU A 173 15.62 13.41 6.57
C GLU A 173 14.93 14.12 5.39
N LEU A 174 15.32 13.81 4.16
CA LEU A 174 14.62 14.31 2.97
C LEU A 174 13.15 13.89 2.97
N PHE A 175 12.84 12.63 3.28
CA PHE A 175 11.47 12.15 3.35
C PHE A 175 10.65 12.87 4.45
N ARG A 176 11.28 13.15 5.60
CA ARG A 176 10.67 13.94 6.67
C ARG A 176 10.33 15.35 6.19
N GLN A 177 11.25 16.02 5.49
CA GLN A 177 11.02 17.35 4.93
C GLN A 177 9.90 17.34 3.89
N GLN A 178 9.83 16.30 3.05
CA GLN A 178 8.74 16.11 2.10
C GLN A 178 7.39 15.94 2.81
N ILE A 179 7.31 15.18 3.90
CA ILE A 179 6.08 15.04 4.72
C ILE A 179 5.63 16.40 5.26
N LEU A 180 6.56 17.18 5.82
CA LEU A 180 6.27 18.51 6.38
C LEU A 180 5.81 19.51 5.31
N ALA A 181 6.18 19.29 4.05
CA ALA A 181 5.84 20.17 2.92
C ALA A 181 4.55 19.76 2.18
N VAL A 182 3.89 18.66 2.56
CA VAL A 182 2.66 18.19 1.88
C VAL A 182 1.56 19.24 1.97
N SER A 183 0.90 19.51 0.85
CA SER A 183 -0.26 20.39 0.75
C SER A 183 -1.58 19.63 0.52
N LEU A 184 -2.72 20.30 0.71
CA LEU A 184 -4.05 19.73 0.37
C LEU A 184 -4.18 19.43 -1.13
N ASP A 185 -3.54 20.23 -1.98
CA ASP A 185 -3.56 20.01 -3.44
C ASP A 185 -2.75 18.77 -3.81
N ASP A 186 -1.64 18.51 -3.12
CA ASP A 186 -0.89 17.25 -3.27
C ASP A 186 -1.76 16.05 -2.91
N LEU A 187 -2.50 16.11 -1.81
CA LEU A 187 -3.40 15.03 -1.39
C LEU A 187 -4.45 14.75 -2.46
N ARG A 188 -5.14 15.79 -2.96
CA ARG A 188 -6.13 15.64 -4.03
C ARG A 188 -5.51 15.04 -5.29
N ARG A 189 -4.37 15.55 -5.71
CA ARG A 189 -3.64 15.06 -6.88
C ARG A 189 -3.29 13.58 -6.75
N VAL A 190 -2.66 13.16 -5.64
CA VAL A 190 -2.29 11.75 -5.47
C VAL A 190 -3.52 10.85 -5.31
N THR A 191 -4.61 11.33 -4.71
CA THR A 191 -5.88 10.58 -4.69
C THR A 191 -6.39 10.33 -6.12
N GLN A 192 -6.45 11.35 -6.98
CA GLN A 192 -6.89 11.21 -8.38
C GLN A 192 -5.96 10.32 -9.22
N THR A 193 -4.65 10.46 -9.01
CA THR A 193 -3.65 9.71 -9.79
C THR A 193 -3.64 8.23 -9.44
N TYR A 194 -3.76 7.88 -8.15
CA TYR A 194 -3.47 6.52 -7.70
C TYR A 194 -4.68 5.73 -7.22
N LEU A 195 -5.73 6.37 -6.67
CA LEU A 195 -6.87 5.68 -6.08
C LEU A 195 -8.02 5.52 -7.09
N GLN A 196 -7.67 5.06 -8.29
CA GLN A 196 -8.60 4.84 -9.40
C GLN A 196 -9.26 3.46 -9.28
N PRO A 197 -10.61 3.35 -9.33
CA PRO A 197 -11.32 2.08 -9.14
C PRO A 197 -10.82 0.93 -10.04
N GLU A 198 -10.46 1.23 -11.28
CA GLU A 198 -9.93 0.27 -12.25
C GLU A 198 -8.60 -0.36 -11.85
N LEU A 199 -7.83 0.30 -10.97
CA LEU A 199 -6.55 -0.19 -10.45
C LEU A 199 -6.69 -0.98 -9.15
N ALA A 200 -7.91 -1.06 -8.59
CA ALA A 200 -8.14 -1.60 -7.26
C ALA A 200 -8.14 -3.13 -7.23
N SER A 201 -7.26 -3.72 -6.41
CA SER A 201 -7.38 -5.12 -5.98
C SER A 201 -8.17 -5.20 -4.69
N THR A 202 -9.15 -6.10 -4.62
CA THR A 202 -10.04 -6.27 -3.47
C THR A 202 -9.91 -7.68 -2.90
N ALA A 203 -9.77 -7.79 -1.59
CA ALA A 203 -9.75 -9.05 -0.88
C ALA A 203 -10.69 -8.99 0.33
N VAL A 204 -11.49 -10.04 0.51
CA VAL A 204 -12.42 -10.17 1.64
C VAL A 204 -12.21 -11.51 2.31
N VAL A 205 -12.12 -11.54 3.64
CA VAL A 205 -12.22 -12.76 4.44
C VAL A 205 -13.56 -12.77 5.15
N THR A 206 -14.35 -13.82 4.93
CA THR A 206 -15.73 -13.93 5.42
C THR A 206 -16.11 -15.39 5.69
N ASN A 207 -17.40 -15.69 5.89
CA ASN A 207 -17.91 -17.03 6.13
C ASN A 207 -18.89 -17.48 5.04
N ASN A 208 -19.20 -18.78 5.01
CA ASN A 208 -20.08 -19.38 4.00
C ASN A 208 -21.50 -18.79 3.98
N SER A 209 -21.99 -18.23 5.09
CA SER A 209 -23.36 -17.67 5.13
C SER A 209 -23.49 -16.37 4.31
N GLN A 210 -22.38 -15.75 3.93
CA GLN A 210 -22.37 -14.52 3.13
C GLN A 210 -22.40 -14.76 1.61
N LEU A 211 -22.31 -16.01 1.13
CA LEU A 211 -22.17 -16.32 -0.29
C LEU A 211 -23.34 -15.86 -1.17
N ASP A 212 -24.56 -16.07 -0.69
CA ASP A 212 -25.77 -15.70 -1.41
C ASP A 212 -25.98 -14.18 -1.38
N ALA A 213 -25.81 -13.57 -0.20
CA ALA A 213 -25.96 -12.12 -0.02
C ALA A 213 -24.94 -11.30 -0.81
N THR A 214 -23.76 -11.88 -1.10
CA THR A 214 -22.67 -11.20 -1.81
C THR A 214 -22.59 -11.53 -3.29
N ALA A 215 -23.54 -12.28 -3.86
CA ALA A 215 -23.48 -12.69 -5.27
C ALA A 215 -23.30 -11.50 -6.24
N GLY A 216 -24.09 -10.44 -6.09
CA GLY A 216 -23.96 -9.24 -6.93
C GLY A 216 -22.63 -8.50 -6.72
N LEU A 217 -22.17 -8.40 -5.47
CA LEU A 217 -20.89 -7.79 -5.14
C LEU A 217 -19.70 -8.55 -5.73
N ARG A 218 -19.79 -9.89 -5.75
CA ARG A 218 -18.75 -10.74 -6.35
C ARG A 218 -18.66 -10.54 -7.86
N GLU A 219 -19.78 -10.37 -8.54
CA GLU A 219 -19.81 -10.07 -9.96
C GLU A 219 -19.27 -8.67 -10.26
N GLU A 220 -19.70 -7.65 -9.50
CA GLU A 220 -19.27 -6.27 -9.65
C GLU A 220 -17.75 -6.10 -9.46
N LEU A 221 -17.18 -6.75 -8.44
CA LEU A 221 -15.78 -6.62 -8.06
C LEU A 221 -14.89 -7.75 -8.54
N ASP A 222 -15.40 -8.64 -9.40
CA ASP A 222 -14.65 -9.76 -9.99
C ASP A 222 -14.00 -10.65 -8.91
N LEU A 223 -14.76 -10.97 -7.85
CA LEU A 223 -14.27 -11.71 -6.68
C LEU A 223 -14.35 -13.22 -6.93
N THR A 224 -13.18 -13.85 -7.00
CA THR A 224 -13.06 -15.31 -6.99
C THR A 224 -13.20 -15.85 -5.58
N VAL A 225 -14.05 -16.86 -5.39
CA VAL A 225 -14.21 -17.52 -4.09
C VAL A 225 -13.06 -18.50 -3.87
N CYS A 226 -12.42 -18.39 -2.71
CA CYS A 226 -11.30 -19.20 -2.26
C CYS A 226 -11.64 -19.84 -0.91
N GLU A 227 -11.14 -21.04 -0.66
CA GLU A 227 -11.27 -21.73 0.64
C GLU A 227 -9.92 -21.69 1.38
N LEU A 228 -9.96 -21.37 2.68
CA LEU A 228 -8.80 -21.40 3.59
C LEU A 228 -8.64 -22.75 4.29
#